data_AF-A0A162GI86-F1
#
_entry.id   AF-A0A162GI86-F1
#
_cell.length_a   1.000
_cell.length_b   1.000
_cell.length_c   1.000
_cell.angle_alpha   90.00
_cell.angle_beta   90.00
_cell.angle_gamma   90.00
#
_symmetry.space_group_name_H-M   'P 1'
#
loop_
_entity.id
_entity.type
_entity.pdbx_description
1 polymer ?
#
loop_
_entity_poly.entity_id
_entity_poly.type
_entity_poly.pdbx_seq_one_letter_code
_entity_poly.pdbx_strand_id
1 'polypeptide(L)'
;MKTLLSIALILASTTSAVAATKEPANLELCTLELYEPSEELFITEEIFDVRKATSVSKLELKMLNAHLNYISFEEPKEFTFEDVKAAFANGFDELYILKLTSRKTGKVYLETKSYPGDNAYGLVFDLKGNVIAQNGDDSYTLIGKDGSEFSCYEVNKDKYDN
;
A
#
# COMPACT_ATOMS: atom_id res chain seq x y z
N MET A 1 -30.60 14.42 -62.25
CA MET A 1 -29.52 14.31 -61.24
C MET A 1 -29.72 15.39 -60.20
N LYS A 2 -29.95 15.02 -58.93
CA LYS A 2 -29.65 15.78 -57.69
C LYS A 2 -30.17 14.99 -56.48
N THR A 3 -29.28 14.13 -55.99
CA THR A 3 -28.98 13.81 -54.59
C THR A 3 -30.11 13.83 -53.55
N LEU A 4 -30.55 12.64 -53.15
CA LEU A 4 -31.15 12.39 -51.84
C LEU A 4 -30.03 12.41 -50.79
N LEU A 5 -30.05 13.40 -49.90
CA LEU A 5 -29.13 13.48 -48.77
C LEU A 5 -29.69 12.58 -47.65
N SER A 6 -29.06 11.44 -47.41
CA SER A 6 -29.31 10.59 -46.26
C SER A 6 -28.89 11.34 -44.99
N ILE A 7 -29.86 11.73 -44.15
CA ILE A 7 -29.58 12.16 -42.78
C ILE A 7 -29.29 10.89 -41.99
N ALA A 8 -28.00 10.55 -41.88
CA ALA A 8 -27.52 9.59 -40.89
C ALA A 8 -27.81 10.18 -39.51
N LEU A 9 -28.75 9.57 -38.79
CA LEU A 9 -28.98 9.86 -37.39
C LEU A 9 -27.79 9.29 -36.61
N ILE A 10 -26.78 10.13 -36.37
CA ILE A 10 -25.69 9.80 -35.46
C ILE A 10 -26.33 9.70 -34.08
N LEU A 11 -26.51 8.46 -33.61
CA LEU A 11 -26.72 8.17 -32.21
C LEU A 11 -25.51 8.72 -31.45
N ALA A 12 -25.62 9.96 -30.99
CA ALA A 12 -24.78 10.49 -29.94
C ALA A 12 -25.15 9.70 -28.68
N SER A 13 -24.59 8.51 -28.52
CA SER A 13 -24.50 7.84 -27.24
C SER A 13 -23.57 8.70 -26.39
N THR A 14 -24.15 9.69 -25.70
CA THR A 14 -23.53 10.30 -24.53
C THR A 14 -23.51 9.24 -23.45
N THR A 15 -22.59 8.28 -23.57
CA THR A 15 -22.06 7.63 -22.39
C THR A 15 -21.33 8.73 -21.65
N SER A 16 -22.01 9.36 -20.71
CA SER A 16 -21.35 10.01 -19.58
C SER A 16 -20.51 8.90 -18.95
N ALA A 17 -19.25 8.80 -19.38
CA ALA A 17 -18.24 8.16 -18.59
C ALA A 17 -18.25 8.97 -17.30
N VAL A 18 -18.95 8.45 -16.28
CA VAL A 18 -18.75 8.87 -14.91
C VAL A 18 -17.25 8.67 -14.73
N ALA A 19 -16.50 9.78 -14.76
CA ALA A 19 -15.12 9.76 -14.33
C ALA A 19 -15.19 9.13 -12.95
N ALA A 20 -14.67 7.90 -12.83
CA ALA A 20 -14.58 7.24 -11.54
C ALA A 20 -13.95 8.29 -10.63
N THR A 21 -14.72 8.76 -9.64
CA THR A 21 -14.17 9.64 -8.62
C THR A 21 -12.94 8.92 -8.11
N LYS A 22 -11.79 9.58 -8.21
CA LYS A 22 -10.53 9.10 -7.65
C LYS A 22 -10.69 9.09 -6.14
N GLU A 23 -11.46 8.13 -5.62
CA GLU A 23 -11.66 7.95 -4.20
C GLU A 23 -10.45 7.21 -3.67
N PRO A 24 -9.74 7.79 -2.69
CA PRO A 24 -8.62 7.10 -2.07
C PRO A 24 -9.10 5.76 -1.52
N ALA A 25 -8.39 4.70 -1.89
CA ALA A 25 -8.64 3.40 -1.30
C ALA A 25 -8.31 3.52 0.20
N ASN A 26 -9.33 3.36 1.05
CA ASN A 26 -9.15 3.03 2.45
C ASN A 26 -8.68 4.19 3.37
N LEU A 27 -9.46 5.28 3.41
CA LEU A 27 -9.31 6.45 4.30
C LEU A 27 -9.01 6.16 5.79
N GLU A 28 -9.34 4.96 6.27
CA GLU A 28 -8.99 4.51 7.63
C GLU A 28 -7.47 4.49 7.85
N LEU A 29 -6.68 4.14 6.84
CA LEU A 29 -5.22 4.19 6.90
C LEU A 29 -4.71 5.64 7.05
N CYS A 30 -5.39 6.63 6.48
CA CYS A 30 -5.07 8.04 6.71
C CYS A 30 -5.47 8.58 8.09
N THR A 31 -6.22 7.80 8.88
CA THR A 31 -6.56 8.19 10.24
C THR A 31 -5.41 7.89 11.23
N LEU A 32 -4.33 7.24 10.76
CA LEU A 32 -3.12 6.92 11.53
C LEU A 32 -2.23 8.12 11.81
N GLU A 33 -2.37 9.20 11.05
CA GLU A 33 -1.41 10.31 11.02
C GLU A 33 -1.68 11.42 12.06
N LEU A 34 -2.81 11.38 12.77
CA LEU A 34 -3.26 12.56 13.53
C LEU A 34 -2.79 12.64 14.99
N TYR A 35 -2.35 11.56 15.64
CA TYR A 35 -1.93 11.59 17.05
C TYR A 35 -0.97 10.44 17.39
N GLU A 36 0.16 10.74 18.06
CA GLU A 36 0.81 9.76 18.94
C GLU A 36 -0.26 9.23 19.93
N PRO A 37 -0.46 7.92 20.15
CA PRO A 37 0.32 6.75 19.72
C PRO A 37 -0.44 5.90 18.68
N SER A 38 0.18 5.63 17.53
CA SER A 38 -0.37 4.77 16.46
C SER A 38 -0.78 3.36 16.93
N GLU A 39 -0.25 2.89 18.06
CA GLU A 39 -0.57 1.63 18.74
C GLU A 39 -2.03 1.50 19.22
N GLU A 40 -2.76 2.62 19.31
CA GLU A 40 -4.18 2.62 19.72
C GLU A 40 -5.16 2.43 18.57
N LEU A 41 -4.72 2.48 17.31
CA LEU A 41 -5.60 2.32 16.16
C LEU A 41 -5.67 0.87 15.69
N PHE A 42 -4.56 0.15 15.84
CA PHE A 42 -4.47 -1.26 15.48
C PHE A 42 -4.11 -2.12 16.68
N ILE A 43 -4.58 -3.36 16.64
CA ILE A 43 -3.89 -4.46 17.29
C ILE A 43 -2.82 -4.91 16.30
N THR A 44 -1.55 -4.77 16.69
CA THR A 44 -0.40 -5.17 15.88
C THR A 44 0.13 -6.51 16.37
N GLU A 45 0.31 -7.45 15.45
CA GLU A 45 0.82 -8.79 15.71
C GLU A 45 1.96 -9.09 14.73
N GLU A 46 3.17 -9.39 15.23
CA GLU A 46 4.24 -9.93 14.40
C GLU A 46 3.86 -11.34 13.97
N ILE A 47 3.65 -11.53 12.67
CA ILE A 47 3.30 -12.84 12.11
C ILE A 47 4.49 -13.49 11.37
N PHE A 48 5.52 -12.69 11.05
CA PHE A 48 6.73 -13.16 10.40
C PHE A 48 7.93 -12.29 10.77
N ASP A 49 9.06 -12.93 11.04
CA ASP A 49 10.38 -12.32 11.21
C ASP A 49 11.38 -13.12 10.36
N VAL A 50 12.03 -12.44 9.40
CA VAL A 50 12.95 -13.09 8.45
C VAL A 50 14.12 -13.81 9.14
N ARG A 51 14.59 -13.31 10.29
CA ARG A 51 15.74 -13.88 11.02
C ARG A 51 15.34 -15.15 11.76
N LYS A 52 14.09 -15.23 12.21
CA LYS A 52 13.54 -16.40 12.94
C LYS A 52 12.93 -17.45 12.01
N ALA A 53 12.42 -17.03 10.85
CA ALA A 53 11.70 -17.91 9.94
C ALA A 53 12.58 -19.02 9.33
N THR A 54 12.07 -20.24 9.31
CA THR A 54 12.68 -21.40 8.64
C THR A 54 12.10 -21.63 7.24
N SER A 55 10.92 -21.07 6.96
CA SER A 55 10.25 -21.15 5.67
C SER A 55 9.39 -19.91 5.45
N VAL A 56 8.98 -19.68 4.21
CA VAL A 56 8.08 -18.58 3.84
C VAL A 56 6.98 -19.09 2.90
N SER A 57 5.76 -18.58 3.08
CA SER A 57 4.66 -18.83 2.15
C SER A 57 4.83 -18.00 0.87
N LYS A 58 4.07 -18.35 -0.18
CA LYS A 58 4.06 -17.58 -1.42
C LYS A 58 3.58 -16.13 -1.23
N LEU A 59 2.62 -15.92 -0.33
CA LEU A 59 2.08 -14.59 -0.06
C LEU A 59 3.12 -13.74 0.68
N GLU A 60 3.74 -14.29 1.73
CA GLU A 60 4.81 -13.61 2.46
C GLU A 60 5.99 -13.29 1.54
N LEU A 61 6.45 -14.24 0.72
CA LEU A 61 7.55 -13.97 -0.21
C LEU A 61 7.22 -12.89 -1.22
N LYS A 62 5.97 -12.84 -1.72
CA LYS A 62 5.49 -11.75 -2.59
C LYS A 62 5.57 -10.40 -1.89
N MET A 63 5.14 -10.32 -0.62
CA MET A 63 5.16 -9.07 0.14
C MET A 63 6.60 -8.63 0.49
N LEU A 64 7.49 -9.57 0.84
CA LEU A 64 8.92 -9.29 1.06
C LEU A 64 9.57 -8.76 -0.22
N ASN A 65 9.30 -9.40 -1.36
CA ASN A 65 9.78 -8.95 -2.66
C ASN A 65 9.30 -7.54 -3.02
N ALA A 66 8.00 -7.27 -2.84
CA ALA A 66 7.45 -5.94 -3.10
C ALA A 66 8.14 -4.87 -2.23
N HIS A 67 8.37 -5.18 -0.95
CA HIS A 67 9.06 -4.28 -0.03
C HIS A 67 10.51 -4.02 -0.42
N LEU A 68 11.28 -5.07 -0.73
CA LEU A 68 12.68 -4.93 -1.12
C LEU A 68 12.85 -4.13 -2.41
N ASN A 69 11.94 -4.32 -3.38
CA ASN A 69 11.96 -3.52 -4.61
C ASN A 69 11.52 -2.07 -4.37
N TYR A 70 10.67 -1.81 -3.37
CA TYR A 70 10.28 -0.46 -3.00
C TYR A 70 11.41 0.33 -2.36
N ILE A 71 12.18 -0.29 -1.46
CA ILE A 71 13.32 0.37 -0.80
C ILE A 71 14.62 0.32 -1.63
N SER A 72 14.62 -0.42 -2.73
CA SER A 72 15.75 -0.53 -3.66
C SER A 72 15.68 0.55 -4.73
N PHE A 73 16.74 1.33 -4.91
CA PHE A 73 16.90 2.28 -6.01
C PHE A 73 17.41 1.60 -7.31
N GLU A 74 17.40 0.27 -7.37
CA GLU A 74 17.80 -0.54 -8.52
C GLU A 74 16.60 -1.05 -9.34
N GLU A 75 16.88 -1.66 -10.49
CA GLU A 75 15.89 -2.37 -11.30
C GLU A 75 15.15 -3.45 -10.49
N PRO A 76 13.82 -3.60 -10.64
CA PRO A 76 13.06 -4.61 -9.92
C PRO A 76 13.57 -6.03 -10.18
N LYS A 77 13.71 -6.81 -9.10
CA LYS A 77 14.15 -8.21 -9.16
C LYS A 77 13.33 -9.11 -8.23
N GLU A 78 13.24 -10.38 -8.60
CA GLU A 78 12.60 -11.40 -7.78
C GLU A 78 13.65 -12.10 -6.92
N PHE A 79 13.51 -11.99 -5.61
CA PHE A 79 14.32 -12.59 -4.58
C PHE A 79 13.70 -13.92 -4.12
N THR A 80 14.53 -14.94 -3.96
CA THR A 80 14.15 -16.16 -3.25
C THR A 80 14.17 -15.91 -1.74
N PHE A 81 13.54 -16.81 -0.96
CA PHE A 81 13.61 -16.71 0.50
C PHE A 81 15.04 -16.74 1.04
N GLU A 82 15.92 -17.54 0.44
CA GLU A 82 17.32 -17.62 0.86
C GLU A 82 18.06 -16.32 0.57
N ASP A 83 17.75 -15.64 -0.55
CA ASP A 83 18.35 -14.33 -0.86
C ASP A 83 17.92 -13.28 0.19
N VAL A 84 16.62 -13.22 0.51
CA VAL A 84 16.11 -12.32 1.54
C VAL A 84 16.73 -12.67 2.89
N LYS A 85 16.74 -13.93 3.29
CA LYS A 85 17.31 -14.36 4.58
C LYS A 85 18.80 -14.02 4.69
N ALA A 86 19.57 -14.24 3.63
CA ALA A 86 20.98 -13.91 3.61
C ALA A 86 21.23 -12.40 3.77
N ALA A 87 20.42 -11.55 3.15
CA ALA A 87 20.54 -10.10 3.25
C ALA A 87 20.33 -9.58 4.68
N PHE A 88 19.42 -10.20 5.45
CA PHE A 88 19.06 -9.75 6.81
C PHE A 88 19.70 -10.58 7.94
N ALA A 89 20.49 -11.61 7.62
CA ALA A 89 21.12 -12.49 8.61
C ALA A 89 22.21 -11.80 9.45
N ASN A 90 22.95 -10.85 8.87
CA ASN A 90 24.11 -10.21 9.51
C ASN A 90 24.04 -8.68 9.54
N GLY A 91 22.93 -8.10 9.04
CA GLY A 91 22.71 -6.65 9.06
C GLY A 91 22.21 -6.16 10.41
N PHE A 92 22.25 -4.84 10.62
CA PHE A 92 21.51 -4.21 11.73
C PHE A 92 20.01 -4.21 11.43
N ASP A 93 19.65 -4.06 10.16
CA ASP A 93 18.29 -3.90 9.69
C ASP A 93 17.45 -5.16 9.92
N GLU A 94 16.20 -4.94 10.32
CA GLU A 94 15.21 -5.97 10.56
C GLU A 94 14.18 -5.98 9.42
N LEU A 95 13.50 -7.12 9.21
CA LEU A 95 12.43 -7.24 8.24
C LEU A 95 11.32 -8.13 8.79
N TYR A 96 10.15 -7.52 8.97
CA TYR A 96 8.98 -8.12 9.58
C TYR A 96 7.79 -8.10 8.63
N ILE A 97 6.85 -9.02 8.86
CA ILE A 97 5.47 -8.84 8.44
C ILE A 97 4.60 -8.75 9.68
N LEU A 98 3.91 -7.62 9.81
CA LEU A 98 2.98 -7.32 10.86
C LEU A 98 1.55 -7.50 10.34
N LYS A 99 0.67 -7.99 11.19
CA LYS A 99 -0.77 -7.99 10.98
C LYS A 99 -1.36 -6.84 11.78
N LEU A 100 -2.05 -5.94 11.08
CA LEU A 100 -2.68 -4.77 11.67
C LEU A 100 -4.20 -5.00 11.66
N THR A 101 -4.80 -5.13 12.85
CA THR A 101 -6.26 -5.30 12.98
C THR A 101 -6.88 -4.02 13.53
N SER A 102 -7.74 -3.36 12.76
CA SER A 102 -8.38 -2.11 13.18
C SER A 102 -9.18 -2.34 14.45
N ARG A 103 -8.88 -1.58 15.49
CA ARG A 103 -9.68 -1.60 16.73
C ARG A 103 -11.06 -0.99 16.51
N LYS A 104 -11.23 -0.16 15.48
CA LYS A 104 -12.49 0.51 15.14
C LYS A 104 -13.41 -0.37 14.29
N THR A 105 -12.86 -1.02 13.26
CA THR A 105 -13.65 -1.73 12.24
C THR A 105 -13.43 -3.23 12.24
N GLY A 106 -12.39 -3.74 12.93
CA GLY A 106 -11.97 -5.13 12.87
C GLY A 106 -11.30 -5.52 11.54
N LYS A 107 -11.13 -4.57 10.61
CA LYS A 107 -10.50 -4.84 9.32
C LYS A 107 -9.02 -5.15 9.49
N VAL A 108 -8.54 -6.14 8.73
CA VAL A 108 -7.17 -6.64 8.83
C VAL A 108 -6.36 -6.21 7.61
N TYR A 109 -5.15 -5.74 7.88
CA TYR A 109 -4.12 -5.40 6.92
C TYR A 109 -2.84 -6.16 7.25
N LEU A 110 -1.94 -6.25 6.28
CA LEU A 110 -0.59 -6.75 6.47
C LEU A 110 0.38 -5.62 6.17
N GLU A 111 1.44 -5.49 6.94
CA GLU A 111 2.49 -4.51 6.71
C GLU A 111 3.83 -5.21 6.68
N THR A 112 4.55 -5.11 5.58
CA THR A 112 5.98 -5.46 5.55
C THR A 112 6.75 -4.23 5.95
N LYS A 113 7.63 -4.33 6.95
CA LYS A 113 8.36 -3.18 7.51
C LYS A 113 9.83 -3.52 7.73
N SER A 114 10.71 -2.59 7.37
CA SER A 114 12.13 -2.63 7.69
C SER A 114 12.60 -1.34 8.33
N TYR A 115 13.67 -1.44 9.13
CA TYR A 115 14.32 -0.30 9.79
C TYR A 115 15.76 -0.14 9.28
N PRO A 116 15.96 0.43 8.08
CA PRO A 116 17.29 0.84 7.64
C PRO A 116 17.71 2.09 8.44
N GLY A 117 18.49 1.90 9.51
CA GLY A 117 18.83 2.97 10.45
C GLY A 117 17.66 3.33 11.38
N ASP A 118 17.42 4.62 11.63
CA ASP A 118 16.39 5.10 12.57
C ASP A 118 15.00 5.28 11.92
N ASN A 119 14.92 5.17 10.59
CA ASN A 119 13.74 5.53 9.81
C ASN A 119 13.06 4.29 9.26
N ALA A 120 11.78 4.12 9.59
CA ALA A 120 11.06 2.93 9.20
C ALA A 120 10.39 3.11 7.83
N TYR A 121 10.64 2.15 6.93
CA TYR A 121 9.93 2.06 5.66
C TYR A 121 8.99 0.87 5.71
N GLY A 122 7.76 1.05 5.24
CA GLY A 122 6.79 -0.03 5.17
C GLY A 122 5.92 0.01 3.93
N LEU A 123 5.44 -1.15 3.52
CA LEU A 123 4.34 -1.29 2.58
C LEU A 123 3.17 -1.97 3.26
N VAL A 124 1.99 -1.40 3.09
CA VAL A 124 0.73 -1.98 3.59
C VAL A 124 0.03 -2.70 2.46
N PHE A 125 -0.47 -3.89 2.76
CA PHE A 125 -1.13 -4.78 1.85
C PHE A 125 -2.54 -5.12 2.33
N ASP A 126 -3.43 -5.40 1.37
CA ASP A 126 -4.64 -6.15 1.65
C ASP A 126 -4.32 -7.64 1.91
N LEU A 127 -5.31 -8.42 2.38
CA LEU A 127 -5.15 -9.86 2.63
C LEU A 127 -4.87 -10.70 1.36
N LYS A 128 -4.90 -10.10 0.17
CA LYS A 128 -4.54 -10.73 -1.11
C LYS A 128 -3.11 -10.38 -1.54
N GLY A 129 -2.40 -9.58 -0.75
CA GLY A 129 -1.05 -9.12 -1.06
C GLY A 129 -0.99 -8.06 -2.15
N ASN A 130 -2.04 -7.24 -2.30
CA ASN A 130 -1.98 -6.03 -3.13
C ASN A 130 -1.54 -4.86 -2.26
N VAL A 131 -0.58 -4.06 -2.74
CA VAL A 131 -0.14 -2.84 -2.05
C VAL A 131 -1.28 -1.82 -2.06
N ILE A 132 -1.58 -1.27 -0.89
CA ILE A 132 -2.66 -0.28 -0.70
C ILE A 132 -2.19 0.99 -0.01
N ALA A 133 -1.02 0.98 0.62
CA ALA A 133 -0.37 2.19 1.12
C ALA A 133 1.14 2.00 1.26
N GLN A 134 1.87 3.11 1.25
CA GLN A 134 3.27 3.20 1.66
C GLN A 134 3.30 3.85 3.05
N ASN A 135 4.16 3.35 3.94
CA ASN A 135 4.47 3.94 5.24
C ASN A 135 5.87 4.55 5.15
N GLY A 136 5.96 5.86 4.98
CA GLY A 136 7.22 6.60 5.05
C GLY A 136 7.39 7.30 6.40
N ASP A 137 8.55 7.93 6.61
CA ASP A 137 8.99 8.54 7.89
C ASP A 137 7.88 9.24 8.69
N ASP A 138 7.00 9.99 8.04
CA ASP A 138 6.03 10.85 8.72
C ASP A 138 4.56 10.60 8.32
N SER A 139 4.28 9.81 7.27
CA SER A 139 2.90 9.67 6.77
C SER A 139 2.66 8.43 5.91
N TYR A 140 1.40 7.98 5.90
CA TYR A 140 0.93 7.05 4.89
C TYR A 140 0.62 7.77 3.57
N THR A 141 0.99 7.14 2.47
CA THR A 141 0.49 7.48 1.13
C THR A 141 -0.38 6.34 0.64
N LEU A 142 -1.68 6.59 0.42
CA LEU A 142 -2.61 5.56 -0.07
C LEU A 142 -2.40 5.33 -1.57
N ILE A 143 -2.48 4.07 -1.98
CA ILE A 143 -2.38 3.66 -3.38
C ILE A 143 -3.76 3.23 -3.87
N GLY A 144 -4.28 3.97 -4.86
CA GLY A 144 -5.51 3.65 -5.58
C GLY A 144 -5.36 2.42 -6.48
N LYS A 145 -6.48 1.85 -6.90
CA LYS A 145 -6.50 0.66 -7.77
C LYS A 145 -5.86 0.88 -9.16
N ASP A 146 -5.80 2.14 -9.58
CA ASP A 146 -5.17 2.59 -10.82
C ASP A 146 -3.70 3.03 -10.62
N GLY A 147 -3.15 2.85 -9.41
CA GLY A 147 -1.80 3.29 -9.04
C GLY A 147 -1.71 4.78 -8.68
N SER A 148 -2.83 5.51 -8.60
CA SER A 148 -2.81 6.88 -8.11
C SER A 148 -2.42 6.95 -6.64
N GLU A 149 -1.63 7.95 -6.28
CA GLU A 149 -1.17 8.17 -4.90
C GLU A 149 -1.99 9.29 -4.25
N PHE A 150 -2.33 9.10 -2.97
CA PHE A 150 -3.06 10.07 -2.16
C PHE A 150 -2.34 10.26 -0.84
N SER A 151 -1.78 11.45 -0.63
CA SER A 151 -1.16 11.81 0.66
C SER A 151 -2.24 11.92 1.74
N CYS A 152 -2.04 11.25 2.87
CA CYS A 152 -2.97 11.30 3.98
C CYS A 152 -3.06 12.69 4.63
N TYR A 153 -1.99 13.48 4.56
CA TYR A 153 -1.99 14.89 4.89
C TYR A 153 -2.97 15.67 3.99
N GLU A 154 -2.87 15.53 2.67
CA GLU A 154 -3.74 16.24 1.73
C GLU A 154 -5.22 15.84 1.88
N VAL A 155 -5.48 14.57 2.18
CA VAL A 155 -6.82 14.03 2.43
C VAL A 155 -7.43 14.61 3.71
N ASN A 156 -6.61 14.95 4.71
CA ASN A 156 -7.06 15.44 6.01
C ASN A 156 -6.80 16.94 6.24
N LYS A 157 -6.25 17.68 5.29
CA LYS A 157 -5.83 19.09 5.48
C LYS A 157 -6.90 19.98 6.13
N ASP A 158 -8.18 19.80 5.75
CA ASP A 158 -9.29 20.60 6.29
C ASP A 158 -9.58 20.32 7.78
N LYS A 159 -9.04 19.24 8.33
CA LYS A 159 -9.10 18.91 9.77
C LYS A 159 -7.92 19.49 10.55
N TYR A 160 -6.80 19.80 9.89
CA TYR A 160 -5.60 20.37 10.50
C TYR A 160 -5.63 21.91 10.53
N ASP A 161 -6.31 22.54 9.57
CA ASP A 161 -6.36 24.01 9.43
C ASP A 161 -7.48 24.70 10.27
N ASN A 162 -8.02 24.04 11.30
CA ASN A 162 -9.03 24.60 12.22
C ASN A 162 -8.47 24.95 13.61
#